data_AF-A0A5B9D8W8-F1
#
_entry.id   AF-A0A5B9D8W8-F1
#
_cell.length_a   1.000
_cell.length_b   1.000
_cell.length_c   1.000
_cell.angle_alpha   90.00
_cell.angle_beta   90.00
_cell.angle_gamma   90.00
#
_symmetry.space_group_name_H-M   'P 1'
#
loop_
_entity.id
_entity.type
_entity.pdbx_description
1 polymer ?
#
loop_
_entity_poly.entity_id
_entity_poly.type
_entity_poly.pdbx_seq_one_letter_code
_entity_poly.pdbx_strand_id
1 'polypeptide(L)'
;MNSLQEKKENYAFNGYKPKVLTEEQYKLVQRKLKKYMLGIFICRTGGDILFSYQIDSTLKIDLISNFIAALSMFGKENVGQIKRIYIEGLNVEMNIVSKKSLITVFFFRPNMVKNHLEEEAEILLNRFYEVFKEPIELGKGNLGIYQKFEEELCISVLNYLRKLGLYKG
;
A
#
# COMPACT_ATOMS: atom_id res chain seq x y z
N MET A 1 -24.50 -24.18 -29.42
CA MET A 1 -23.85 -24.18 -28.09
C MET A 1 -22.91 -22.98 -28.04
N ASN A 2 -23.37 -21.87 -27.47
CA ASN A 2 -22.54 -20.68 -27.27
C ASN A 2 -21.56 -20.98 -26.14
N SER A 3 -20.27 -21.01 -26.47
CA SER A 3 -19.21 -21.00 -25.48
C SER A 3 -19.30 -19.69 -24.69
N LEU A 4 -19.73 -19.80 -23.43
CA LEU A 4 -19.50 -18.79 -22.40
C LEU A 4 -17.98 -18.67 -22.22
N GLN A 5 -17.34 -17.88 -23.09
CA GLN A 5 -16.12 -17.18 -22.71
C GLN A 5 -16.57 -16.20 -21.64
N GLU A 6 -16.47 -16.62 -20.37
CA GLU A 6 -16.40 -15.68 -19.26
C GLU A 6 -15.31 -14.68 -19.63
N LYS A 7 -15.73 -13.46 -19.97
CA LYS A 7 -14.84 -12.31 -19.96
C LYS A 7 -14.21 -12.31 -18.58
N LYS A 8 -12.95 -12.75 -18.47
CA LYS A 8 -12.15 -12.52 -17.26
C LYS A 8 -12.12 -11.02 -17.05
N GLU A 9 -13.03 -10.52 -16.22
CA GLU A 9 -13.02 -9.14 -15.81
C GLU A 9 -11.65 -8.88 -15.19
N ASN A 10 -10.92 -7.92 -15.74
CA ASN A 10 -9.63 -7.57 -15.19
C ASN A 10 -9.90 -6.76 -13.92
N TYR A 11 -9.69 -7.39 -12.76
CA TYR A 11 -9.79 -6.77 -11.45
C TYR A 11 -8.42 -6.33 -10.93
N ALA A 12 -8.31 -5.15 -10.33
CA ALA A 12 -7.12 -4.68 -9.59
C ALA A 12 -7.31 -5.14 -8.16
N PHE A 13 -6.29 -4.98 -7.31
CA PHE A 13 -6.39 -5.12 -5.85
C PHE A 13 -7.45 -6.14 -5.37
N ASN A 14 -7.09 -7.43 -5.29
CA ASN A 14 -7.95 -8.49 -4.75
C ASN A 14 -9.35 -8.66 -5.39
N GLY A 15 -9.57 -8.25 -6.65
CA GLY A 15 -10.91 -8.37 -7.25
C GLY A 15 -11.66 -7.04 -7.36
N TYR A 16 -11.04 -5.93 -6.99
CA TYR A 16 -11.63 -4.61 -7.07
C TYR A 16 -11.48 -3.93 -8.43
N LYS A 17 -12.58 -3.39 -8.96
CA LYS A 17 -12.60 -2.55 -10.17
C LYS A 17 -12.85 -1.09 -9.76
N PRO A 18 -11.84 -0.19 -9.88
CA PRO A 18 -12.00 1.22 -9.54
C PRO A 18 -13.09 1.86 -10.41
N LYS A 19 -14.00 2.62 -9.80
CA LYS A 19 -15.11 3.26 -10.53
C LYS A 19 -14.66 4.53 -11.25
N VAL A 20 -13.66 5.21 -10.70
CA VAL A 20 -13.13 6.49 -11.21
C VAL A 20 -11.99 6.35 -12.24
N LEU A 21 -11.47 5.15 -12.48
CA LEU A 21 -10.39 4.94 -13.44
C LEU A 21 -10.91 4.35 -14.75
N THR A 22 -10.37 4.84 -15.88
CA THR A 22 -10.61 4.20 -17.19
C THR A 22 -9.95 2.82 -17.25
N GLU A 23 -10.40 1.95 -18.14
CA GLU A 23 -9.82 0.61 -18.30
C GLU A 23 -8.32 0.66 -18.65
N GLU A 24 -7.88 1.66 -19.41
CA GLU A 24 -6.48 1.87 -19.75
C GLU A 24 -5.63 2.28 -18.55
N GLN A 25 -6.12 3.26 -17.75
CA GLN A 25 -5.47 3.70 -16.52
C GLN A 25 -5.30 2.53 -15.55
N TYR A 26 -6.37 1.77 -15.40
CA TYR A 26 -6.44 0.58 -14.59
C TYR A 26 -5.39 -0.48 -15.00
N LYS A 27 -5.31 -0.84 -16.30
CA LYS A 27 -4.34 -1.82 -16.80
C LYS A 27 -2.89 -1.32 -16.62
N LEU A 28 -2.67 -0.02 -16.80
CA LEU A 28 -1.37 0.58 -16.61
C LEU A 28 -0.91 0.48 -15.14
N VAL A 29 -1.78 0.89 -14.21
CA VAL A 29 -1.54 0.80 -12.76
C VAL A 29 -1.23 -0.65 -12.39
N GLN A 30 -2.07 -1.60 -12.79
CA GLN A 30 -1.86 -3.01 -12.47
C GLN A 30 -0.53 -3.55 -13.00
N ARG A 31 -0.16 -3.22 -14.25
CA ARG A 31 1.11 -3.64 -14.86
C ARG A 31 2.32 -3.05 -14.13
N LYS A 32 2.27 -1.78 -13.75
CA LYS A 32 3.37 -1.10 -13.04
C LYS A 32 3.49 -1.60 -11.61
N LEU A 33 2.36 -1.80 -10.92
CA LEU A 33 2.31 -2.41 -9.60
C LEU A 33 2.94 -3.81 -9.61
N LYS A 34 2.48 -4.70 -10.50
CA LYS A 34 3.06 -6.06 -10.60
C LYS A 34 4.56 -6.07 -10.91
N LYS A 35 5.06 -5.04 -11.61
CA LYS A 35 6.48 -4.94 -11.95
C LYS A 35 7.35 -4.51 -10.77
N TYR A 36 6.86 -3.61 -9.92
CA TYR A 36 7.71 -2.92 -8.94
C TYR A 36 7.24 -3.05 -7.49
N MET A 37 5.93 -3.12 -7.24
CA MET A 37 5.35 -3.32 -5.92
C MET A 37 5.18 -4.81 -5.62
N LEU A 38 5.46 -5.17 -4.38
CA LEU A 38 5.24 -6.51 -3.84
C LEU A 38 4.07 -6.52 -2.85
N GLY A 39 3.74 -5.37 -2.27
CA GLY A 39 2.57 -5.19 -1.42
C GLY A 39 2.57 -3.83 -0.72
N ILE A 40 1.56 -3.64 0.11
CA ILE A 40 1.42 -2.51 1.03
C ILE A 40 0.62 -2.99 2.25
N PHE A 41 0.94 -2.47 3.43
CA PHE A 41 -0.01 -2.48 4.55
C PHE A 41 -0.05 -1.14 5.25
N ILE A 42 -1.16 -0.91 5.96
CA ILE A 42 -1.34 0.18 6.92
C ILE A 42 -1.71 -0.46 8.25
N CYS A 43 -0.94 -0.16 9.29
CA CYS A 43 -1.21 -0.64 10.65
C CYS A 43 -1.19 0.52 11.64
N ARG A 44 -1.71 0.28 12.84
CA ARG A 44 -1.48 1.14 14.01
C ARG A 44 -0.03 1.01 14.44
N THR A 45 0.48 2.00 15.19
CA THR A 45 1.84 1.93 15.77
C THR A 45 2.07 0.72 16.68
N GLY A 46 1.00 0.05 17.15
CA GLY A 46 1.07 -1.21 17.90
C GLY A 46 1.11 -2.48 17.04
N GLY A 47 1.15 -2.37 15.70
CA GLY A 47 1.25 -3.52 14.79
C GLY A 47 -0.08 -4.04 14.24
N ASP A 48 -1.20 -3.60 14.79
CA ASP A 48 -2.55 -3.98 14.37
C ASP A 48 -2.85 -3.52 12.94
N ILE A 49 -2.99 -4.46 12.01
CA ILE A 49 -3.17 -4.19 10.58
C ILE A 49 -4.61 -3.76 10.32
N LEU A 50 -4.77 -2.61 9.68
CA LEU A 50 -6.07 -2.07 9.29
C LEU A 50 -6.36 -2.33 7.82
N PHE A 51 -5.31 -2.30 6.99
CA PHE A 51 -5.42 -2.51 5.56
C PHE A 51 -4.17 -3.23 5.07
N SER A 52 -4.35 -4.18 4.14
CA SER A 52 -3.22 -4.79 3.45
C SER A 52 -3.60 -5.20 2.04
N TYR A 53 -2.65 -5.03 1.13
CA TYR A 53 -2.71 -5.59 -0.20
C TYR A 53 -1.38 -6.27 -0.52
N GLN A 54 -1.43 -7.54 -0.90
CA GLN A 54 -0.26 -8.36 -1.19
C GLN A 54 -0.29 -8.81 -2.65
N ILE A 55 0.78 -8.53 -3.38
CA ILE A 55 1.05 -9.10 -4.71
C ILE A 55 1.90 -10.36 -4.55
N ASP A 56 2.88 -10.30 -3.65
CA ASP A 56 3.73 -11.42 -3.29
C ASP A 56 3.22 -12.10 -2.01
N SER A 57 2.65 -13.30 -2.16
CA SER A 57 2.09 -14.08 -1.05
C SER A 57 3.14 -14.70 -0.12
N THR A 58 4.43 -14.62 -0.48
CA THR A 58 5.52 -15.08 0.40
C THR A 58 5.76 -14.11 1.56
N LEU A 59 5.32 -12.85 1.43
CA LEU A 59 5.43 -11.84 2.47
C LEU A 59 4.46 -12.13 3.62
N LYS A 60 4.99 -12.48 4.79
CA LYS A 60 4.22 -12.70 6.02
C LYS A 60 3.91 -11.37 6.69
N ILE A 61 2.91 -10.65 6.18
CA ILE A 61 2.60 -9.27 6.60
C ILE A 61 2.35 -9.13 8.10
N ASP A 62 1.71 -10.10 8.75
CA ASP A 62 1.48 -10.06 10.22
C ASP A 62 2.79 -10.07 11.02
N LEU A 63 3.80 -10.83 10.57
CA LEU A 63 5.11 -10.85 11.23
C LEU A 63 5.85 -9.53 10.97
N ILE A 64 5.75 -9.02 9.75
CA ILE A 64 6.40 -7.78 9.35
C ILE A 64 5.77 -6.59 10.08
N SER A 65 4.44 -6.51 10.22
CA SER A 65 3.78 -5.41 10.92
C SER A 65 4.19 -5.33 12.39
N ASN A 66 4.30 -6.48 13.06
CA ASN A 66 4.80 -6.58 14.43
C ASN A 66 6.26 -6.13 14.54
N PHE A 67 7.11 -6.56 13.60
CA PHE A 67 8.51 -6.12 13.54
C PHE A 67 8.64 -4.61 13.34
N ILE A 68 7.88 -4.03 12.40
CA ILE A 68 7.88 -2.59 12.15
C ILE A 68 7.33 -1.80 13.33
N ALA A 69 6.29 -2.30 14.02
CA ALA A 69 5.77 -1.68 15.23
C ALA A 69 6.83 -1.61 16.34
N ALA A 70 7.51 -2.74 16.60
CA ALA A 70 8.62 -2.79 17.57
C ALA A 70 9.75 -1.83 17.20
N LEU A 71 10.13 -1.77 15.92
CA LEU A 71 11.12 -0.83 15.40
C LEU A 71 10.68 0.64 15.54
N SER A 72 9.40 0.94 15.33
CA SER A 72 8.86 2.29 15.48
C SER A 72 8.92 2.74 16.95
N MET A 73 8.60 1.84 17.89
CA MET A 73 8.73 2.10 19.32
C MET A 73 10.20 2.33 19.70
N PHE A 74 11.10 1.44 19.28
CA PHE A 74 12.54 1.57 19.53
C PHE A 74 13.13 2.87 18.93
N GLY A 75 12.73 3.22 17.70
CA GLY A 75 13.22 4.39 16.98
C GLY A 75 12.85 5.71 17.67
N LYS A 76 11.62 5.82 18.19
CA LYS A 76 11.19 7.00 18.98
C LYS A 76 12.08 7.25 20.20
N GLU A 77 12.58 6.19 20.80
CA GLU A 77 13.34 6.27 22.05
C GLU A 77 14.85 6.44 21.83
N ASN A 78 15.41 5.94 20.72
CA ASN A 78 16.87 5.75 20.64
C ASN A 78 17.56 6.26 19.36
N VAL A 79 16.90 6.28 18.19
CA VAL A 79 17.61 6.41 16.89
C VAL A 79 16.91 7.31 15.87
N GLY A 80 15.69 7.78 16.15
CA GLY A 80 14.85 8.50 15.20
C GLY A 80 13.97 7.56 14.36
N GLN A 81 13.25 8.11 13.39
CA GLN A 81 12.29 7.34 12.58
C GLN A 81 12.98 6.54 11.47
N ILE A 82 12.75 5.23 11.47
CA ILE A 82 13.20 4.32 10.41
C ILE A 82 12.29 4.52 9.19
N LYS A 83 12.84 5.11 8.13
CA LYS A 83 12.10 5.41 6.89
C LYS A 83 12.23 4.32 5.81
N ARG A 84 13.31 3.53 5.85
CA ARG A 84 13.59 2.49 4.85
C ARG A 84 14.29 1.29 5.47
N ILE A 85 13.94 0.10 4.99
CA ILE A 85 14.61 -1.16 5.34
C ILE A 85 14.87 -1.92 4.04
N TYR A 86 16.08 -2.44 3.88
CA TYR A 86 16.41 -3.35 2.80
C TYR A 86 16.65 -4.75 3.37
N ILE A 87 15.96 -5.76 2.83
CA ILE A 87 16.14 -7.17 3.18
C ILE A 87 16.76 -7.88 1.99
N GLU A 88 18.07 -8.08 2.06
CA GLU A 88 18.86 -8.69 0.99
C GLU A 88 18.38 -10.11 0.65
N GLY A 89 18.16 -10.96 1.65
CA GLY A 89 17.74 -12.35 1.46
C GLY A 89 16.37 -12.52 0.78
N LEU A 90 15.52 -11.49 0.79
CA LEU A 90 14.25 -11.47 0.08
C LEU A 90 14.29 -10.59 -1.18
N ASN A 91 15.38 -9.85 -1.38
CA ASN A 91 15.51 -8.80 -2.39
C ASN A 91 14.32 -7.83 -2.35
N VAL A 92 13.97 -7.37 -1.14
CA VAL A 92 12.84 -6.47 -0.89
C VAL A 92 13.32 -5.20 -0.22
N GLU A 93 12.81 -4.07 -0.68
CA GLU A 93 12.97 -2.78 -0.01
C GLU A 93 11.62 -2.30 0.52
N MET A 94 11.61 -1.88 1.78
CA MET A 94 10.46 -1.32 2.46
C MET A 94 10.60 0.20 2.53
N ASN A 95 9.54 0.92 2.15
CA ASN A 95 9.38 2.33 2.46
C ASN A 95 8.37 2.48 3.59
N ILE A 96 8.76 3.16 4.67
CA ILE A 96 8.00 3.24 5.91
C ILE A 96 7.69 4.70 6.19
N VAL A 97 6.41 5.01 6.35
CA VAL A 97 5.92 6.34 6.71
C VAL A 97 5.04 6.21 7.95
N SER A 98 5.33 7.01 8.97
CA SER A 98 4.59 7.01 10.25
C SER A 98 3.97 8.37 10.51
N LYS A 99 2.64 8.42 10.70
CA LYS A 99 1.91 9.67 10.98
C LYS A 99 0.56 9.36 11.66
N LYS A 100 0.09 10.26 12.54
CA LYS A 100 -1.21 10.12 13.25
C LYS A 100 -1.43 8.74 13.90
N SER A 101 -0.41 8.20 14.56
CA SER A 101 -0.42 6.86 15.19
C SER A 101 -0.66 5.68 14.22
N LEU A 102 -0.44 5.91 12.93
CA LEU A 102 -0.48 4.91 11.88
C LEU A 102 0.90 4.77 11.23
N ILE A 103 1.15 3.61 10.65
CA ILE A 103 2.33 3.28 9.88
C ILE A 103 1.87 2.70 8.54
N THR A 104 2.31 3.29 7.44
CA THR A 104 2.20 2.71 6.11
C THR A 104 3.54 2.11 5.72
N VAL A 105 3.52 0.87 5.24
CA VAL A 105 4.69 0.20 4.69
C VAL A 105 4.39 -0.26 3.29
N PHE A 106 5.20 0.20 2.34
CA PHE A 106 5.20 -0.30 0.98
C PHE A 106 6.38 -1.23 0.75
N PHE A 107 6.14 -2.32 0.03
CA PHE A 107 7.17 -3.26 -0.38
C PHE A 107 7.45 -3.11 -1.86
N PHE A 108 8.73 -2.97 -2.20
CA PHE A 108 9.17 -2.78 -3.56
C PHE A 108 10.34 -3.70 -3.91
N ARG A 109 10.49 -3.95 -5.21
CA ARG A 109 11.77 -4.42 -5.74
C ARG A 109 12.80 -3.28 -5.64
N PRO A 110 14.06 -3.55 -5.27
CA PRO A 110 15.06 -2.50 -5.01
C PRO A 110 15.36 -1.59 -6.21
N ASN A 111 15.16 -2.08 -7.42
CA ASN A 111 15.37 -1.34 -8.67
C ASN A 111 14.25 -0.35 -9.03
N MET A 112 13.26 -0.16 -8.15
CA MET A 112 12.21 0.82 -8.35
C MET A 112 12.74 2.25 -8.12
N VAL A 113 12.35 3.18 -9.00
CA VAL A 113 12.56 4.62 -8.82
C VAL A 113 11.79 5.10 -7.59
N LYS A 114 12.41 5.88 -6.70
CA LYS A 114 11.83 6.28 -5.39
C LYS A 114 11.55 7.77 -5.27
N ASN A 115 11.81 8.55 -6.31
CA ASN A 115 11.46 9.97 -6.35
C ASN A 115 9.98 10.14 -6.03
N HIS A 116 9.63 11.11 -5.18
CA HIS A 116 8.25 11.41 -4.71
C HIS A 116 7.55 10.31 -3.90
N LEU A 117 8.19 9.17 -3.66
CA LEU A 117 7.54 8.03 -3.01
C LEU A 117 7.13 8.31 -1.57
N GLU A 118 8.01 8.96 -0.80
CA GLU A 118 7.76 9.33 0.58
C GLU A 118 6.62 10.36 0.69
N GLU A 119 6.64 11.37 -0.18
CA GLU A 119 5.58 12.39 -0.27
C GLU A 119 4.22 11.76 -0.60
N GLU A 120 4.15 10.87 -1.60
CA GLU A 120 2.91 10.19 -1.97
C GLU A 120 2.44 9.22 -0.88
N ALA A 121 3.36 8.53 -0.21
CA ALA A 121 3.04 7.66 0.91
C ALA A 121 2.46 8.45 2.11
N GLU A 122 2.99 9.65 2.38
CA GLU A 122 2.43 10.55 3.38
C GLU A 122 1.04 11.06 3.00
N ILE A 123 0.83 11.44 1.73
CA ILE A 123 -0.48 11.87 1.22
C ILE A 123 -1.49 10.73 1.36
N LEU A 124 -1.12 9.52 0.95
CA LEU A 124 -1.97 8.33 1.07
C LEU A 124 -2.33 8.05 2.53
N LEU A 125 -1.36 8.11 3.45
CA LEU A 125 -1.60 7.85 4.87
C LEU A 125 -2.50 8.92 5.51
N ASN A 126 -2.34 10.19 5.13
CA ASN A 126 -3.24 11.25 5.57
C ASN A 126 -4.66 11.00 5.07
N ARG A 127 -4.83 10.63 3.80
CA ARG A 127 -6.15 10.29 3.23
C ARG A 127 -6.78 9.09 3.94
N PHE A 128 -6.00 8.04 4.19
CA PHE A 128 -6.48 6.87 4.94
C PHE A 128 -7.04 7.28 6.31
N TYR A 129 -6.30 8.11 7.04
CA TYR A 129 -6.76 8.62 8.32
C TYR A 129 -8.04 9.44 8.18
N GLU A 130 -8.13 10.37 7.22
CA GLU A 130 -9.34 11.19 7.06
C GLU A 130 -10.58 10.35 6.69
N VAL A 131 -10.43 9.38 5.79
CA VAL A 131 -11.53 8.51 5.34
C VAL A 131 -12.05 7.62 6.48
N PHE A 132 -11.14 7.14 7.35
CA PHE A 132 -11.47 6.20 8.41
C PHE A 132 -11.26 6.77 9.81
N LYS A 133 -11.32 8.09 9.96
CA LYS A 133 -10.98 8.79 11.21
C LYS A 133 -11.75 8.23 12.40
N GLU A 134 -13.07 8.20 12.29
CA GLU A 134 -13.97 7.71 13.33
C GLU A 134 -13.67 6.25 13.75
N PRO A 135 -13.65 5.25 12.85
CA PRO A 135 -13.33 3.87 13.26
C PRO A 135 -11.90 3.71 13.78
N ILE A 136 -10.93 4.50 13.30
CA ILE A 136 -9.56 4.51 13.82
C ILE A 136 -9.52 5.01 15.26
N GLU A 137 -10.15 6.16 15.54
CA GLU A 137 -10.23 6.79 16.86
C GLU A 137 -11.02 5.93 17.87
N LEU A 138 -12.03 5.19 17.40
CA LEU A 138 -12.77 4.20 18.18
C LEU A 138 -12.04 2.85 18.35
N GLY A 139 -10.82 2.71 17.84
CA GLY A 139 -10.01 1.50 18.00
C GLY A 139 -10.56 0.26 17.29
N LYS A 140 -11.36 0.42 16.22
CA LYS A 140 -11.93 -0.72 15.48
C LYS A 140 -10.85 -1.41 14.65
N GLY A 141 -10.71 -2.74 14.76
CA GLY A 141 -9.73 -3.54 14.01
C GLY A 141 -10.32 -4.39 12.88
N ASN A 142 -11.63 -4.31 12.63
CA ASN A 142 -12.26 -5.14 11.60
C ASN A 142 -11.82 -4.67 10.20
N LEU A 143 -11.04 -5.51 9.50
CA LEU A 143 -10.50 -5.26 8.15
C LEU A 143 -11.59 -4.89 7.13
N GLY A 144 -12.82 -5.41 7.27
CA GLY A 144 -13.93 -5.11 6.36
C GLY A 144 -14.33 -3.63 6.34
N ILE A 145 -14.04 -2.89 7.41
CA ILE A 145 -14.25 -1.43 7.48
C ILE A 145 -13.36 -0.72 6.47
N TYR A 146 -12.13 -1.19 6.32
CA TYR A 146 -11.05 -0.52 5.59
C TYR A 146 -10.91 -1.00 4.13
N GLN A 147 -11.61 -2.05 3.73
CA GLN A 147 -11.54 -2.61 2.36
C GLN A 147 -11.85 -1.59 1.26
N LYS A 148 -12.70 -0.60 1.54
CA LYS A 148 -13.02 0.46 0.56
C LYS A 148 -11.82 1.32 0.15
N PHE A 149 -10.70 1.23 0.87
CA PHE A 149 -9.50 1.99 0.57
C PHE A 149 -8.79 1.57 -0.72
N GLU A 150 -9.13 0.41 -1.30
CA GLU A 150 -8.53 -0.06 -2.56
C GLU A 150 -8.68 0.97 -3.70
N GLU A 151 -9.78 1.74 -3.73
CA GLU A 151 -10.00 2.81 -4.69
C GLU A 151 -9.01 3.96 -4.52
N GLU A 152 -8.85 4.47 -3.30
CA GLU A 152 -7.90 5.53 -2.97
C GLU A 152 -6.46 5.11 -3.23
N LEU A 153 -6.13 3.85 -2.94
CA LEU A 153 -4.82 3.29 -3.26
C LEU A 153 -4.56 3.29 -4.77
N CYS A 154 -5.54 2.90 -5.60
CA CYS A 154 -5.41 2.97 -7.06
C CYS A 154 -5.12 4.40 -7.53
N ILE A 155 -5.86 5.38 -7.00
CA ILE A 155 -5.71 6.79 -7.35
C ILE A 155 -4.32 7.30 -6.96
N SER A 156 -3.86 6.98 -5.75
CA SER A 156 -2.53 7.37 -5.27
C SER A 156 -1.41 6.77 -6.12
N VAL A 157 -1.50 5.48 -6.48
CA VAL A 157 -0.53 4.85 -7.38
C VAL A 157 -0.53 5.52 -8.75
N LEU A 158 -1.69 5.86 -9.30
CA LEU A 158 -1.78 6.58 -10.57
C LEU A 158 -1.13 7.96 -10.49
N ASN A 159 -1.38 8.71 -9.42
CA ASN A 159 -0.77 10.02 -9.19
C ASN A 159 0.74 9.94 -9.05
N TYR A 160 1.24 8.93 -8.34
CA TYR A 160 2.65 8.62 -8.27
C TYR A 160 3.26 8.36 -9.66
N LEU A 161 2.60 7.55 -10.49
CA LEU A 161 3.04 7.29 -11.87
C LEU A 161 3.03 8.55 -12.74
N ARG A 162 2.06 9.47 -12.54
CA ARG A 162 2.04 10.78 -13.21
C ARG A 162 3.24 11.63 -12.82
N LYS A 163 3.55 11.71 -11.51
CA LYS A 163 4.72 12.45 -11.00
C LYS A 163 6.05 11.91 -11.56
N LEU A 164 6.14 10.60 -11.80
CA LEU A 164 7.30 9.99 -12.45
C LEU A 164 7.34 10.20 -13.99
N GLY A 165 6.35 10.87 -14.59
CA GLY A 165 6.24 11.02 -16.04
C GLY A 165 5.93 9.71 -16.77
N LEU A 166 5.55 8.65 -16.05
CA LEU A 166 5.24 7.31 -16.57
C LEU A 166 3.80 7.17 -17.05
N TYR A 167 2.97 8.19 -16.80
CA TYR A 167 1.61 8.32 -17.30
C TYR A 167 1.34 9.79 -17.63
N LYS A 168 0.99 10.07 -18.89
CA LYS A 168 0.42 11.36 -19.32
C LYS A 168 -1.07 11.11 -19.50
N GLY A 169 -1.87 11.82 -18.72
CA GLY A 169 -3.34 11.73 -18.77
C GLY A 169 -3.87 12.20 -20.10
#